data_AF-B8CW14-F1
#
_entry.id   AF-B8CW14-F1
#
_cell.length_a   1.000
_cell.length_b   1.000
_cell.length_c   1.000
_cell.angle_alpha   90.00
_cell.angle_beta   90.00
_cell.angle_gamma   90.00
#
_symmetry.space_group_name_H-M   'P 1'
#
loop_
_entity.id
_entity.type
_entity.pdbx_description
1 polymer ?
#
loop_
_entity_poly.entity_id
_entity_poly.type
_entity_poly.pdbx_seq_one_letter_code
_entity_poly.pdbx_strand_id
1 'polypeptide(L)'
;MKVKGISRDIVNNLLERGNQLGQGRSVGTIGFVDNNGFITGCGKIVDGGVSGLPFRKLLRTVVGHSNGPLLELINQLPDNSVLISTSPGKSGIIISTGGINIFNLPVIKIGIKNKKAVGVGILYPESSFFNLATISERIQLDSLTARNMEEERKVMRKSTRLRLKYVDISDELPVVNKAGKTGLVPQNGDRSWSLPSYQVKSIDREFVNRLVEESVKVEQGREIASVGVVDKQGHVTQAGDIIVGGMGYVPSRLLASSYKDISDISLREAYTKIIPRNAVIVHTHPGGTGIMHMSDIMAGPGTWGRPIIAIGHNEKGEIKGLSVVTFSHKLSKLADEFEDLDQNFYQADTPEAEIRLRKRRYEIAKEFTDLCTSIIIK
;
A
#
# COMPACT_ATOMS: atom_id res chain seq x y z
N MET A 1 -20.37 -3.28 10.20
CA MET A 1 -21.41 -4.20 9.67
C MET A 1 -20.83 -5.60 9.60
N LYS A 2 -21.51 -6.63 10.12
CA LYS A 2 -21.02 -8.03 10.06
C LYS A 2 -21.52 -8.71 8.79
N VAL A 3 -20.60 -9.31 8.03
CA VAL A 3 -20.91 -10.11 6.83
C VAL A 3 -21.31 -11.51 7.27
N LYS A 4 -22.50 -11.95 6.86
CA LYS A 4 -23.07 -13.26 7.17
C LYS A 4 -22.78 -14.33 6.10
N GLY A 5 -22.49 -13.90 4.88
CA GLY A 5 -22.14 -14.79 3.78
C GLY A 5 -21.99 -14.07 2.45
N ILE A 6 -21.47 -14.80 1.46
CA ILE A 6 -21.27 -14.33 0.08
C ILE A 6 -22.08 -15.18 -0.90
N SER A 7 -22.67 -14.55 -1.91
CA SER A 7 -23.38 -15.25 -2.98
C SER A 7 -22.46 -16.23 -3.72
N ARG A 8 -22.96 -17.44 -3.94
CA ARG A 8 -22.30 -18.47 -4.76
C ARG A 8 -21.99 -17.99 -6.18
N ASP A 9 -22.85 -17.18 -6.78
CA ASP A 9 -22.65 -16.68 -8.15
C ASP A 9 -21.42 -15.77 -8.23
N ILE A 10 -21.21 -14.91 -7.23
CA ILE A 10 -20.02 -14.05 -7.15
C ILE A 10 -18.76 -14.90 -7.01
N VAL A 11 -18.79 -15.92 -6.13
CA VAL A 11 -17.66 -16.86 -5.95
C VAL A 11 -17.35 -17.60 -7.23
N ASN A 12 -18.37 -18.10 -7.93
CA ASN A 12 -18.22 -18.84 -9.18
C ASN A 12 -17.66 -17.96 -10.30
N ASN A 13 -18.14 -16.72 -10.45
CA ASN A 13 -17.64 -15.78 -11.45
C ASN A 13 -16.15 -15.44 -11.24
N LEU A 14 -15.74 -15.24 -9.98
CA LEU A 14 -14.32 -15.03 -9.63
C LEU A 14 -13.48 -16.28 -9.83
N LEU A 15 -14.00 -17.47 -9.48
CA LEU A 15 -13.34 -18.75 -9.71
C LEU A 15 -13.13 -19.01 -11.21
N GLU A 16 -14.17 -18.83 -12.01
CA GLU A 16 -14.14 -19.03 -13.45
C GLU A 16 -13.11 -18.10 -14.09
N ARG A 17 -13.17 -16.80 -13.78
CA ARG A 17 -12.19 -15.84 -14.30
C ARG A 17 -10.77 -16.19 -13.85
N GLY A 18 -10.57 -16.55 -12.58
CA GLY A 18 -9.26 -16.96 -12.07
C GLY A 18 -8.71 -18.21 -12.78
N ASN A 19 -9.57 -19.19 -13.07
CA ASN A 19 -9.21 -20.38 -13.83
C ASN A 19 -8.86 -20.07 -15.29
N GLN A 20 -9.55 -19.10 -15.91
CA GLN A 20 -9.25 -18.64 -17.27
C GLN A 20 -7.88 -17.96 -17.35
N LEU A 21 -7.51 -17.14 -16.36
CA LEU A 21 -6.20 -16.47 -16.35
C LEU A 21 -5.03 -17.45 -16.19
N GLY A 22 -5.22 -18.51 -15.41
CA GLY A 22 -4.17 -19.48 -15.12
C GLY A 22 -2.98 -18.89 -14.35
N GLN A 23 -1.86 -19.63 -14.34
CA GLN A 23 -0.54 -19.15 -13.86
C GLN A 23 -0.51 -18.59 -12.42
N GLY A 24 -1.45 -19.00 -11.57
CA GLY A 24 -1.51 -18.53 -10.18
C GLY A 24 -1.97 -17.07 -10.01
N ARG A 25 -2.52 -16.44 -11.05
CA ARG A 25 -2.96 -15.03 -11.02
C ARG A 25 -4.25 -14.86 -10.22
N SER A 26 -4.24 -13.94 -9.26
CA SER A 26 -5.44 -13.55 -8.51
C SER A 26 -6.39 -12.73 -9.39
N VAL A 27 -7.68 -12.78 -9.10
CA VAL A 27 -8.68 -11.81 -9.57
C VAL A 27 -9.29 -11.12 -8.36
N GLY A 28 -9.88 -9.95 -8.55
CA GLY A 28 -10.55 -9.25 -7.46
C GLY A 28 -11.67 -8.33 -7.90
N THR A 29 -12.48 -7.93 -6.93
CA THR A 29 -13.57 -6.96 -7.10
C THR A 29 -13.87 -6.27 -5.76
N ILE A 30 -14.64 -5.18 -5.81
CA ILE A 30 -15.24 -4.58 -4.61
C ILE A 30 -16.66 -5.14 -4.47
N GLY A 31 -16.93 -5.80 -3.35
CA GLY A 31 -18.26 -6.27 -3.00
C GLY A 31 -19.03 -5.25 -2.18
N PHE A 32 -20.35 -5.41 -2.13
CA PHE A 32 -21.25 -4.58 -1.34
C PHE A 32 -22.12 -5.46 -0.46
N VAL A 33 -22.12 -5.17 0.85
CA VAL A 33 -22.95 -5.86 1.83
C VAL A 33 -24.34 -5.25 1.81
N ASP A 34 -25.37 -6.07 1.62
CA ASP A 34 -26.77 -5.68 1.66
C ASP A 34 -27.28 -5.49 3.10
N ASN A 35 -28.50 -4.95 3.24
CA ASN A 35 -29.14 -4.70 4.53
C ASN A 35 -29.34 -5.97 5.38
N ASN A 36 -29.31 -7.16 4.77
CA ASN A 36 -29.44 -8.43 5.47
C ASN A 36 -28.09 -8.98 5.95
N GLY A 37 -26.98 -8.33 5.57
CA GLY A 37 -25.61 -8.72 5.91
C GLY A 37 -24.97 -9.67 4.88
N PHE A 38 -25.52 -9.79 3.67
CA PHE A 38 -24.96 -10.68 2.64
C PHE A 38 -24.30 -9.90 1.52
N ILE A 39 -23.27 -10.48 0.91
CA ILE A 39 -22.68 -9.93 -0.31
C ILE A 39 -23.39 -10.56 -1.50
N THR A 40 -24.35 -9.82 -2.04
CA THR A 40 -25.16 -10.19 -3.20
C THR A 40 -24.85 -9.33 -4.43
N GLY A 41 -24.00 -8.32 -4.29
CA GLY A 41 -23.57 -7.44 -5.36
C GLY A 41 -22.07 -7.14 -5.32
N CYS A 42 -21.44 -7.03 -6.48
CA CYS A 42 -20.07 -6.53 -6.61
C CYS A 42 -19.86 -5.69 -7.87
N GLY A 43 -18.77 -4.92 -7.89
CA GLY A 43 -18.30 -4.18 -9.06
C GLY A 43 -17.81 -5.09 -10.18
N LYS A 44 -17.09 -4.49 -11.15
CA LYS A 44 -16.45 -5.25 -12.22
C LYS A 44 -15.32 -6.12 -11.65
N ILE A 45 -15.10 -7.30 -12.23
CA ILE A 45 -13.96 -8.14 -11.89
C ILE A 45 -12.72 -7.58 -12.59
N VAL A 46 -11.62 -7.50 -11.86
CA VAL A 46 -10.32 -7.03 -12.33
C VAL A 46 -9.29 -8.15 -12.18
N ASP A 47 -8.50 -8.35 -13.22
CA ASP A 47 -7.46 -9.36 -13.26
C ASP A 47 -6.22 -8.92 -12.48
N GLY A 48 -5.48 -9.86 -11.90
CA GLY A 48 -4.17 -9.60 -11.32
C GLY A 48 -3.09 -9.53 -12.40
N GLY A 49 -2.11 -8.66 -12.21
CA GLY A 49 -0.88 -8.59 -12.98
C GLY A 49 0.30 -9.24 -12.26
N VAL A 50 1.51 -9.00 -12.78
CA VAL A 50 2.76 -9.56 -12.23
C VAL A 50 2.96 -9.18 -10.76
N SER A 51 2.62 -7.94 -10.40
CA SER A 51 2.75 -7.42 -9.02
C SER A 51 1.51 -7.69 -8.14
N GLY A 52 0.57 -8.53 -8.59
CA GLY A 52 -0.66 -8.86 -7.87
C GLY A 52 -1.88 -8.07 -8.36
N LEU A 53 -2.84 -7.81 -7.47
CA LEU A 53 -4.09 -7.14 -7.84
C LEU A 53 -3.85 -5.62 -8.00
N PRO A 54 -4.17 -5.02 -9.17
CA PRO A 54 -4.00 -3.59 -9.39
C PRO A 54 -5.09 -2.81 -8.67
N PHE A 55 -4.78 -2.27 -7.50
CA PHE A 55 -5.76 -1.68 -6.61
C PHE A 55 -6.34 -0.38 -7.14
N ARG A 56 -5.58 0.43 -7.88
CA ARG A 56 -6.11 1.68 -8.44
C ARG A 56 -7.14 1.36 -9.51
N LYS A 57 -6.81 0.44 -10.42
CA LYS A 57 -7.74 -0.08 -11.43
C LYS A 57 -8.98 -0.71 -10.81
N LEU A 58 -8.82 -1.49 -9.74
CA LEU A 58 -9.92 -2.09 -8.99
C LEU A 58 -10.90 -1.05 -8.44
N LEU A 59 -10.39 -0.05 -7.72
CA LEU A 59 -11.21 0.99 -7.09
C LEU A 59 -11.96 1.83 -8.13
N ARG A 60 -11.33 2.14 -9.27
CA ARG A 60 -11.95 2.86 -10.39
C ARG A 60 -13.16 2.18 -11.02
N THR A 61 -13.34 0.88 -10.78
CA THR A 61 -14.56 0.19 -11.24
C THR A 61 -15.81 0.59 -10.47
N VAL A 62 -15.65 1.25 -9.31
CA VAL A 62 -16.74 1.59 -8.40
C VAL A 62 -16.76 3.06 -7.96
N VAL A 63 -15.68 3.82 -8.16
CA VAL A 63 -15.61 5.26 -7.81
C VAL A 63 -15.81 6.17 -9.03
N GLY A 64 -16.48 7.31 -8.83
CA GLY A 64 -16.83 8.23 -9.92
C GLY A 64 -15.68 9.12 -10.42
N HIS A 65 -14.66 9.38 -9.59
CA HIS A 65 -13.48 10.16 -9.97
C HIS A 65 -12.24 9.28 -10.01
N SER A 66 -11.60 9.17 -11.18
CA SER A 66 -10.52 8.21 -11.39
C SER A 66 -9.13 8.70 -10.99
N ASN A 67 -8.90 10.02 -10.89
CA ASN A 67 -7.54 10.57 -10.88
C ASN A 67 -7.17 11.13 -9.50
N GLY A 68 -6.63 10.26 -8.65
CA GLY A 68 -6.15 10.62 -7.31
C GLY A 68 -5.16 9.60 -6.76
N PRO A 69 -4.48 9.88 -5.65
CA PRO A 69 -3.70 8.91 -4.88
C PRO A 69 -4.60 7.77 -4.38
N LEU A 70 -3.99 6.64 -4.01
CA LEU A 70 -4.75 5.45 -3.57
C LEU A 70 -5.70 5.78 -2.41
N LEU A 71 -5.25 6.58 -1.43
CA LEU A 71 -6.04 6.99 -0.27
C LEU A 71 -7.33 7.73 -0.66
N GLU A 72 -7.29 8.59 -1.68
CA GLU A 72 -8.49 9.29 -2.17
C GLU A 72 -9.50 8.31 -2.75
N LEU A 73 -9.04 7.38 -3.59
CA LEU A 73 -9.90 6.36 -4.18
C LEU A 73 -10.53 5.46 -3.11
N ILE A 74 -9.78 5.10 -2.06
CA ILE A 74 -10.29 4.30 -0.94
C ILE A 74 -11.34 5.08 -0.14
N ASN A 75 -11.13 6.39 0.09
CA ASN A 75 -12.05 7.23 0.86
C ASN A 75 -13.36 7.55 0.14
N GLN A 76 -13.45 7.27 -1.17
CA GLN A 76 -14.67 7.38 -1.96
C GLN A 76 -15.54 6.12 -1.89
N LEU A 77 -15.05 5.02 -1.31
CA LEU A 77 -15.82 3.79 -1.21
C LEU A 77 -17.03 3.95 -0.26
N PRO A 78 -18.18 3.32 -0.59
CA PRO A 78 -19.29 3.16 0.34
C PRO A 78 -18.89 2.45 1.64
N ASP A 79 -19.57 2.76 2.74
CA ASP A 79 -19.27 2.16 4.06
C ASP A 79 -19.59 0.66 4.13
N ASN A 80 -20.43 0.16 3.23
CA ASN A 80 -20.78 -1.26 3.10
C ASN A 80 -19.87 -2.02 2.11
N SER A 81 -18.75 -1.44 1.69
CA SER A 81 -17.81 -2.09 0.78
C SER A 81 -16.94 -3.15 1.45
N VAL A 82 -16.60 -4.19 0.69
CA VAL A 82 -15.63 -5.23 1.06
C VAL A 82 -14.65 -5.47 -0.08
N LEU A 83 -13.40 -5.82 0.24
CA LEU A 83 -12.40 -6.19 -0.76
C LEU A 83 -12.44 -7.70 -0.99
N ILE A 84 -12.78 -8.14 -2.20
CA ILE A 84 -12.85 -9.57 -2.55
C ILE A 84 -11.73 -9.90 -3.52
N SER A 85 -10.99 -10.97 -3.26
CA SER A 85 -10.03 -11.48 -4.24
C SER A 85 -9.83 -12.99 -4.14
N THR A 86 -9.40 -13.61 -5.23
CA THR A 86 -9.02 -15.02 -5.24
C THR A 86 -7.59 -15.21 -4.74
N SER A 87 -7.28 -16.42 -4.30
CA SER A 87 -5.95 -16.83 -3.87
C SER A 87 -5.64 -18.20 -4.46
N PRO A 88 -5.18 -18.25 -5.73
CA PRO A 88 -4.73 -19.48 -6.36
C PRO A 88 -3.65 -20.20 -5.54
N GLY A 89 -3.78 -21.51 -5.43
CA GLY A 89 -2.88 -22.37 -4.64
C GLY A 89 -3.18 -22.39 -3.14
N LYS A 90 -4.14 -21.59 -2.65
CA LYS A 90 -4.46 -21.45 -1.22
C LYS A 90 -5.90 -21.88 -0.91
N SER A 91 -6.20 -22.10 0.38
CA SER A 91 -7.52 -22.50 0.88
C SER A 91 -8.50 -21.35 1.12
N GLY A 92 -8.02 -20.10 1.11
CA GLY A 92 -8.83 -18.91 1.46
C GLY A 92 -8.45 -18.32 2.82
N ILE A 93 -7.61 -19.01 3.61
CA ILE A 93 -7.06 -18.50 4.88
C ILE A 93 -6.27 -17.21 4.62
N ILE A 94 -6.49 -16.21 5.48
CA ILE A 94 -5.85 -14.89 5.39
C ILE A 94 -4.79 -14.79 6.49
N ILE A 95 -3.51 -14.77 6.08
CA ILE A 95 -2.36 -14.78 6.99
C ILE A 95 -1.58 -13.45 7.00
N SER A 96 -2.24 -12.35 6.62
CA SER A 96 -1.64 -11.02 6.66
C SER A 96 -2.69 -9.94 6.86
N THR A 97 -2.28 -8.84 7.50
CA THR A 97 -3.15 -7.71 7.87
C THR A 97 -3.02 -6.52 6.90
N GLY A 98 -2.16 -6.61 5.89
CA GLY A 98 -1.89 -5.50 4.97
C GLY A 98 -3.13 -4.93 4.28
N GLY A 99 -4.03 -5.82 3.82
CA GLY A 99 -5.29 -5.41 3.18
C GLY A 99 -6.20 -4.60 4.12
N ILE A 100 -6.47 -5.12 5.32
CA ILE A 100 -7.31 -4.39 6.29
C ILE A 100 -6.62 -3.11 6.79
N ASN A 101 -5.29 -3.09 6.87
CA ASN A 101 -4.55 -1.93 7.36
C ASN A 101 -4.57 -0.75 6.37
N ILE A 102 -4.49 -1.03 5.06
CA ILE A 102 -4.51 0.00 4.01
C ILE A 102 -5.94 0.43 3.66
N PHE A 103 -6.89 -0.51 3.58
CA PHE A 103 -8.25 -0.21 3.13
C PHE A 103 -9.20 0.11 4.28
N ASN A 104 -8.94 -0.39 5.50
CA ASN A 104 -9.87 -0.39 6.62
C ASN A 104 -11.27 -0.93 6.25
N LEU A 105 -11.30 -2.03 5.48
CA LEU A 105 -12.50 -2.72 5.03
C LEU A 105 -12.34 -4.22 5.30
N PRO A 106 -13.44 -4.99 5.44
CA PRO A 106 -13.35 -6.43 5.47
C PRO A 106 -12.70 -6.96 4.18
N VAL A 107 -11.75 -7.88 4.34
CA VAL A 107 -11.05 -8.54 3.24
C VAL A 107 -11.54 -9.98 3.13
N ILE A 108 -11.93 -10.37 1.93
CA ILE A 108 -12.43 -11.70 1.61
C ILE A 108 -11.46 -12.37 0.62
N LYS A 109 -11.02 -13.58 0.96
CA LYS A 109 -10.15 -14.40 0.11
C LYS A 109 -10.84 -15.70 -0.28
N ILE A 110 -10.98 -15.90 -1.59
CA ILE A 110 -11.51 -17.14 -2.16
C ILE A 110 -10.33 -18.05 -2.51
N GLY A 111 -10.18 -19.16 -1.80
CA GLY A 111 -9.15 -20.15 -2.08
C GLY A 111 -9.45 -20.96 -3.32
N ILE A 112 -8.47 -21.08 -4.23
CA ILE A 112 -8.61 -21.89 -5.44
C ILE A 112 -7.54 -22.98 -5.44
N LYS A 113 -7.97 -24.25 -5.46
CA LYS A 113 -7.10 -25.42 -5.69
C LYS A 113 -7.76 -26.36 -6.68
N ASN A 114 -6.95 -26.99 -7.54
CA ASN A 114 -7.43 -27.96 -8.53
C ASN A 114 -8.64 -27.44 -9.34
N LYS A 115 -8.58 -26.16 -9.74
CA LYS A 115 -9.64 -25.43 -10.47
C LYS A 115 -10.98 -25.30 -9.74
N LYS A 116 -11.03 -25.53 -8.42
CA LYS A 116 -12.22 -25.44 -7.58
C LYS A 116 -12.03 -24.44 -6.45
N ALA A 117 -13.12 -23.79 -6.05
CA ALA A 117 -13.17 -23.04 -4.80
C ALA A 117 -13.13 -24.04 -3.64
N VAL A 118 -12.17 -23.89 -2.74
CA VAL A 118 -11.96 -24.81 -1.60
C VAL A 118 -12.32 -24.19 -0.25
N GLY A 119 -12.49 -22.87 -0.19
CA GLY A 119 -12.86 -22.15 1.02
C GLY A 119 -12.92 -20.65 0.75
N VAL A 120 -13.67 -19.95 1.58
CA VAL A 120 -13.76 -18.49 1.56
C VAL A 120 -13.45 -17.98 2.96
N GLY A 121 -12.35 -17.25 3.10
CA GLY A 121 -11.97 -16.62 4.36
C GLY A 121 -12.40 -15.15 4.39
N ILE A 122 -12.66 -14.63 5.59
CA ILE A 122 -12.90 -13.22 5.86
C ILE A 122 -12.03 -12.73 7.02
N LEU A 123 -11.49 -11.53 6.86
CA LEU A 123 -10.73 -10.82 7.89
C LEU A 123 -11.35 -9.43 8.07
N TYR A 124 -11.75 -9.13 9.30
CA TYR A 124 -12.30 -7.83 9.65
C TYR A 124 -11.20 -6.85 10.08
N PRO A 125 -11.39 -5.53 9.83
CA PRO A 125 -10.53 -4.51 10.43
C PRO A 125 -10.76 -4.45 11.95
N GLU A 126 -9.77 -4.87 12.73
CA GLU A 126 -9.81 -4.85 14.19
C GLU A 126 -8.52 -4.26 14.77
N SER A 127 -8.64 -3.57 15.90
CA SER A 127 -7.53 -2.92 16.60
C SER A 127 -6.37 -3.86 16.91
N SER A 128 -6.68 -5.08 17.37
CA SER A 128 -5.71 -6.14 17.63
C SER A 128 -4.85 -6.47 16.41
N PHE A 129 -5.43 -6.47 15.21
CA PHE A 129 -4.74 -6.80 13.96
C PHE A 129 -3.90 -5.65 13.42
N PHE A 130 -4.28 -4.40 13.69
CA PHE A 130 -3.43 -3.24 13.40
C PHE A 130 -2.18 -3.24 14.30
N ASN A 131 -2.33 -3.64 15.56
CA ASN A 131 -1.19 -3.81 16.46
C ASN A 131 -0.29 -4.96 16.01
N LEU A 132 -0.85 -6.07 15.52
CA LEU A 132 -0.05 -7.14 14.90
C LEU A 132 0.77 -6.63 13.71
N ALA A 133 0.21 -5.74 12.87
CA ALA A 133 0.94 -5.13 11.77
C ALA A 133 2.14 -4.29 12.26
N THR A 134 1.95 -3.48 13.31
CA THR A 134 3.05 -2.72 13.93
C THR A 134 4.13 -3.65 14.48
N ILE A 135 3.73 -4.72 15.18
CA ILE A 135 4.67 -5.72 15.71
C ILE A 135 5.45 -6.39 14.57
N SER A 136 4.79 -6.67 13.44
CA SER A 136 5.43 -7.24 12.27
C SER A 136 6.54 -6.35 11.70
N GLU A 137 6.27 -5.05 11.54
CA GLU A 137 7.29 -4.09 11.09
C GLU A 137 8.45 -4.01 12.08
N ARG A 138 8.18 -3.98 13.40
CA ARG A 138 9.23 -3.98 14.43
C ARG A 138 10.10 -5.24 14.38
N ILE A 139 9.50 -6.42 14.24
CA ILE A 139 10.26 -7.68 14.14
C ILE A 139 11.15 -7.71 12.89
N GLN A 140 10.68 -7.15 11.76
CA GLN A 140 11.49 -7.03 10.55
C GLN A 140 12.71 -6.13 10.78
N LEU A 141 12.55 -5.01 11.49
CA LEU A 141 13.66 -4.14 11.86
C LEU A 141 14.60 -4.79 12.88
N ASP A 142 14.06 -5.42 13.92
CA ASP A 142 14.83 -6.14 14.94
C ASP A 142 15.78 -7.15 14.26
N SER A 143 15.29 -7.83 13.21
CA SER A 143 16.05 -8.84 12.45
C SER A 143 17.25 -8.24 11.73
N LEU A 144 17.15 -6.99 11.25
CA LEU A 144 18.25 -6.29 10.61
C LEU A 144 19.26 -5.78 11.64
N THR A 145 18.80 -5.46 12.86
CA THR A 145 19.67 -4.91 13.91
C THR A 145 20.35 -5.94 14.81
N ALA A 146 20.06 -7.23 14.61
CA ALA A 146 20.62 -8.29 15.44
C ALA A 146 22.15 -8.34 15.27
N ARG A 147 22.89 -8.19 16.38
CA ARG A 147 24.36 -8.05 16.36
C ARG A 147 25.10 -9.37 16.48
N ASN A 148 24.40 -10.43 16.89
CA ASN A 148 24.97 -11.74 17.14
C ASN A 148 23.91 -12.84 16.95
N MET A 149 24.38 -14.08 16.86
CA MET A 149 23.53 -15.25 16.64
C MET A 149 22.44 -15.43 17.70
N GLU A 150 22.67 -15.02 18.95
CA GLU A 150 21.68 -15.19 20.02
C GLU A 150 20.55 -14.16 19.93
N GLU A 151 20.87 -12.91 19.59
CA GLU A 151 19.87 -11.89 19.25
C GLU A 151 19.04 -12.31 18.04
N GLU A 152 19.70 -12.80 16.99
CA GLU A 152 19.01 -13.27 15.77
C GLU A 152 18.08 -14.45 16.09
N ARG A 153 18.52 -15.44 16.88
CA ARG A 153 17.65 -16.53 17.37
C ARG A 153 16.44 -16.01 18.15
N LYS A 154 16.59 -14.98 18.99
CA LYS A 154 15.47 -14.37 19.72
C LYS A 154 14.47 -13.72 18.77
N VAL A 155 14.95 -12.98 17.76
CA VAL A 155 14.08 -12.37 16.74
C VAL A 155 13.37 -13.44 15.92
N MET A 156 14.07 -14.50 15.50
CA MET A 156 13.48 -15.62 14.77
C MET A 156 12.36 -16.30 15.58
N ARG A 157 12.56 -16.51 16.89
CA ARG A 157 11.50 -17.03 17.79
C ARG A 157 10.29 -16.08 17.85
N LYS A 158 10.50 -14.77 17.95
CA LYS A 158 9.41 -13.78 17.92
C LYS A 158 8.65 -13.83 16.59
N SER A 159 9.38 -13.89 15.47
CA SER A 159 8.84 -13.99 14.11
C SER A 159 7.99 -15.25 13.93
N THR A 160 8.46 -16.40 14.40
CA THR A 160 7.68 -17.66 14.37
C THR A 160 6.40 -17.54 15.20
N ARG A 161 6.46 -16.99 16.41
CA ARG A 161 5.27 -16.76 17.24
C ARG A 161 4.27 -15.83 16.56
N LEU A 162 4.73 -14.76 15.91
CA LEU A 162 3.87 -13.87 15.15
C LEU A 162 3.21 -14.59 13.96
N ARG A 163 3.96 -15.41 13.22
CA ARG A 163 3.43 -16.22 12.11
C ARG A 163 2.34 -17.18 12.57
N LEU A 164 2.51 -17.81 13.74
CA LEU A 164 1.48 -18.66 14.33
C LEU A 164 0.20 -17.87 14.64
N LYS A 165 0.33 -16.67 15.23
CA LYS A 165 -0.83 -15.79 15.45
C LYS A 165 -1.59 -15.47 14.16
N TYR A 166 -0.87 -15.24 13.06
CA TYR A 166 -1.49 -14.97 11.75
C TYR A 166 -2.27 -16.15 11.15
N VAL A 167 -2.11 -17.38 11.64
CA VAL A 167 -2.91 -18.51 11.17
C VAL A 167 -4.37 -18.37 11.62
N ASP A 168 -4.59 -17.74 12.77
CA ASP A 168 -5.88 -17.73 13.47
C ASP A 168 -6.60 -16.37 13.42
N ILE A 169 -6.18 -15.45 12.53
CA ILE A 169 -6.81 -14.12 12.44
C ILE A 169 -8.05 -14.07 11.55
N SER A 170 -8.31 -15.09 10.74
CA SER A 170 -9.38 -15.07 9.74
C SER A 170 -10.44 -16.13 10.02
N ASP A 171 -11.69 -15.76 9.79
CA ASP A 171 -12.84 -16.64 9.91
C ASP A 171 -13.23 -17.26 8.56
N GLU A 172 -13.99 -18.35 8.60
CA GLU A 172 -14.70 -18.87 7.43
C GLU A 172 -15.95 -18.02 7.12
N LEU A 173 -16.14 -17.68 5.85
CA LEU A 173 -17.32 -16.99 5.36
C LEU A 173 -18.23 -17.95 4.60
N PRO A 174 -19.49 -18.16 5.05
CA PRO A 174 -20.41 -19.03 4.36
C PRO A 174 -20.72 -18.60 2.92
N VAL A 175 -20.68 -19.56 1.99
CA VAL A 175 -21.15 -19.37 0.61
C VAL A 175 -22.62 -19.74 0.52
N VAL A 176 -23.48 -18.77 0.20
CA VAL A 176 -24.94 -18.92 0.25
C VAL A 176 -25.59 -18.95 -1.14
N ASN A 177 -26.70 -19.66 -1.25
CA ASN A 177 -27.53 -19.71 -2.47
C ASN A 177 -28.45 -18.49 -2.54
N LYS A 178 -27.87 -17.34 -2.88
CA LYS A 178 -28.59 -16.10 -3.19
C LYS A 178 -28.13 -15.60 -4.54
N ALA A 179 -29.06 -15.08 -5.34
CA ALA A 179 -28.74 -14.49 -6.64
C ALA A 179 -27.72 -13.37 -6.48
N GLY A 180 -26.58 -13.50 -7.16
CA GLY A 180 -25.52 -12.50 -7.18
C GLY A 180 -25.62 -11.58 -8.41
N LYS A 181 -25.16 -10.34 -8.27
CA LYS A 181 -25.00 -9.40 -9.38
C LYS A 181 -23.55 -8.90 -9.47
N THR A 182 -23.01 -8.84 -10.67
CA THR A 182 -21.68 -8.30 -10.96
C THR A 182 -21.79 -7.01 -11.79
N GLY A 183 -20.73 -6.20 -11.81
CA GLY A 183 -20.70 -4.96 -12.59
C GLY A 183 -21.58 -3.84 -12.01
N LEU A 184 -21.91 -3.90 -10.73
CA LEU A 184 -22.64 -2.84 -10.06
C LEU A 184 -21.73 -1.62 -9.88
N VAL A 185 -22.21 -0.47 -10.32
CA VAL A 185 -21.68 0.83 -9.92
C VAL A 185 -22.60 1.34 -8.82
N PRO A 186 -22.13 1.47 -7.56
CA PRO A 186 -22.99 1.92 -6.47
C PRO A 186 -23.58 3.30 -6.77
N GLN A 187 -24.87 3.48 -6.50
CA GLN A 187 -25.60 4.73 -6.79
C GLN A 187 -25.34 5.89 -5.80
N ASN A 188 -24.46 5.70 -4.82
CA ASN A 188 -24.03 6.76 -3.90
C ASN A 188 -22.67 7.26 -4.41
N GLY A 189 -22.53 8.42 -5.05
CA GLY A 189 -23.15 9.71 -4.76
C GLY A 189 -22.07 10.60 -4.13
N ASP A 190 -21.39 11.40 -4.96
CA ASP A 190 -20.56 12.56 -4.62
C ASP A 190 -19.83 12.61 -3.25
N ARG A 191 -19.26 11.50 -2.77
CA ARG A 191 -18.24 11.59 -1.70
C ARG A 191 -16.98 12.18 -2.29
N SER A 192 -16.96 13.50 -2.46
CA SER A 192 -15.76 14.24 -2.86
C SER A 192 -14.83 14.31 -1.66
N TRP A 193 -13.89 13.37 -1.61
CA TRP A 193 -12.76 13.46 -0.70
C TRP A 193 -11.50 13.63 -1.53
N SER A 194 -10.87 14.79 -1.40
CA SER A 194 -9.61 15.11 -2.07
C SER A 194 -8.62 15.71 -1.09
N LEU A 195 -7.34 15.49 -1.38
CA LEU A 195 -6.24 16.08 -0.67
C LEU A 195 -5.82 17.38 -1.37
N PRO A 196 -5.59 18.45 -0.59
CA PRO A 196 -4.98 19.65 -1.13
C PRO A 196 -3.55 19.33 -1.63
N SER A 197 -3.20 19.91 -2.76
CA SER A 197 -1.81 19.89 -3.24
C SER A 197 -1.01 20.99 -2.55
N TYR A 198 0.14 20.63 -2.00
CA TYR A 198 1.05 21.57 -1.35
C TYR A 198 2.33 21.71 -2.15
N GLN A 199 2.73 22.96 -2.39
CA GLN A 199 4.02 23.26 -2.98
C GLN A 199 5.10 23.21 -1.90
N VAL A 200 6.07 22.33 -2.06
CA VAL A 200 7.25 22.22 -1.20
C VAL A 200 8.41 22.93 -1.89
N LYS A 201 9.03 23.89 -1.20
CA LYS A 201 10.12 24.74 -1.74
C LYS A 201 11.41 24.60 -0.95
N SER A 202 11.30 24.36 0.36
CA SER A 202 12.46 24.26 1.23
C SER A 202 12.18 23.41 2.46
N ILE A 203 13.24 23.02 3.15
CA ILE A 203 13.19 22.28 4.41
C ILE A 203 14.16 22.89 5.41
N ASP A 204 13.79 22.81 6.68
CA ASP A 204 14.58 23.27 7.81
C ASP A 204 15.93 22.54 7.93
N ARG A 205 17.00 23.31 8.11
CA ARG A 205 18.37 22.80 8.23
C ARG A 205 18.57 21.88 9.43
N GLU A 206 18.02 22.22 10.60
CA GLU A 206 18.17 21.39 11.80
C GLU A 206 17.47 20.04 11.62
N PHE A 207 16.31 20.02 10.97
CA PHE A 207 15.62 18.79 10.61
C PHE A 207 16.47 17.90 9.70
N VAL A 208 17.03 18.46 8.63
CA VAL A 208 17.91 17.72 7.71
C VAL A 208 19.13 17.16 8.44
N ASN A 209 19.80 17.98 9.25
CA ASN A 209 21.00 17.57 9.97
C ASN A 209 20.70 16.43 10.94
N ARG A 210 19.60 16.50 11.71
CA ARG A 210 19.21 15.41 12.62
C ARG A 210 18.95 14.09 11.90
N LEU A 211 18.27 14.12 10.75
CA LEU A 211 18.04 12.92 9.95
C LEU A 211 19.35 12.30 9.44
N VAL A 212 20.26 13.15 8.94
CA VAL A 212 21.56 12.68 8.41
C VAL A 212 22.46 12.18 9.53
N GLU A 213 22.51 12.85 10.68
CA GLU A 213 23.26 12.39 11.85
C GLU A 213 22.79 11.02 12.33
N GLU A 214 21.48 10.77 12.40
CA GLU A 214 20.95 9.44 12.72
C GLU A 214 21.28 8.42 11.62
N SER A 215 21.25 8.83 10.35
CA SER A 215 21.56 7.97 9.20
C SER A 215 23.01 7.49 9.20
N VAL A 216 23.94 8.32 9.66
CA VAL A 216 25.36 7.96 9.80
C VAL A 216 25.60 7.02 11.00
N LYS A 217 24.74 7.04 12.03
CA LYS A 217 24.88 6.18 13.22
C LYS A 217 24.37 4.76 13.00
N VAL A 218 23.46 4.56 12.05
CA VAL A 218 22.88 3.24 11.75
C VAL A 218 23.69 2.49 10.70
N GLU A 219 23.41 1.20 10.56
CA GLU A 219 24.07 0.36 9.55
C GLU A 219 23.87 0.90 8.12
N GLN A 220 24.92 0.85 7.31
CA GLN A 220 24.91 1.36 5.95
C GLN A 220 23.79 0.71 5.11
N GLY A 221 23.09 1.54 4.34
CA GLY A 221 21.98 1.10 3.50
C GLY A 221 20.62 1.11 4.19
N ARG A 222 20.56 1.41 5.51
CA ARG A 222 19.29 1.67 6.19
C ARG A 222 18.83 3.10 5.98
N GLU A 223 17.55 3.25 5.68
CA GLU A 223 16.94 4.57 5.53
C GLU A 223 16.50 5.12 6.89
N ILE A 224 16.62 6.43 7.06
CA ILE A 224 16.04 7.15 8.19
C ILE A 224 14.89 7.98 7.67
N ALA A 225 13.77 8.01 8.39
CA ALA A 225 12.61 8.79 7.97
C ALA A 225 11.94 9.51 9.13
N SER A 226 11.15 10.52 8.78
CA SER A 226 10.30 11.24 9.72
C SER A 226 9.15 11.93 8.97
N VAL A 227 8.17 12.42 9.72
CA VAL A 227 7.09 13.25 9.19
C VAL A 227 7.43 14.71 9.42
N GLY A 228 7.43 15.49 8.34
CA GLY A 228 7.45 16.94 8.37
C GLY A 228 6.07 17.54 8.11
N VAL A 229 5.92 18.84 8.32
CA VAL A 229 4.73 19.62 7.98
C VAL A 229 5.14 20.83 7.14
N VAL A 230 4.42 21.05 6.03
CA VAL A 230 4.65 22.20 5.15
C VAL A 230 3.78 23.39 5.56
N ASP A 231 4.40 24.56 5.69
CA ASP A 231 3.72 25.82 5.98
C ASP A 231 3.13 26.48 4.71
N LYS A 232 2.58 27.68 4.87
CA LYS A 232 1.97 28.44 3.75
C LYS A 232 3.00 28.94 2.74
N GLN A 233 4.27 29.04 3.13
CA GLN A 233 5.38 29.49 2.31
C GLN A 233 6.04 28.34 1.54
N GLY A 234 5.68 27.09 1.84
CA GLY A 234 6.28 25.90 1.26
C GLY A 234 7.55 25.45 1.98
N HIS A 235 7.74 25.86 3.24
CA HIS A 235 8.85 25.44 4.09
C HIS A 235 8.43 24.28 5.00
N VAL A 236 9.27 23.25 5.09
CA VAL A 236 9.01 22.02 5.83
C VAL A 236 9.79 22.02 7.13
N THR A 237 9.07 21.82 8.24
CA THR A 237 9.65 21.64 9.58
C THR A 237 9.33 20.24 10.10
N GLN A 238 10.17 19.72 11.00
CA GLN A 238 9.95 18.41 11.62
C GLN A 238 8.69 18.43 12.48
N ALA A 239 7.86 17.39 12.37
CA ALA A 239 6.65 17.25 13.15
C ALA A 239 6.47 15.89 13.82
N GLY A 240 7.17 14.85 13.35
CA GLY A 240 7.21 13.54 13.99
C GLY A 240 8.61 13.17 14.47
N ASP A 241 8.69 12.10 15.25
CA ASP A 241 9.95 11.51 15.66
C ASP A 241 10.71 10.92 14.46
N ILE A 242 12.02 10.78 14.62
CA ILE A 242 12.88 10.10 13.65
C ILE A 242 12.73 8.60 13.86
N ILE A 243 12.51 7.86 12.76
CA ILE A 243 12.45 6.41 12.77
C ILE A 243 13.50 5.81 11.85
N VAL A 244 14.01 4.65 12.27
CA VAL A 244 14.98 3.88 11.48
C VAL A 244 14.23 2.85 10.64
N GLY A 245 14.36 2.95 9.32
CA GLY A 245 13.80 2.04 8.34
C GLY A 245 14.64 0.78 8.13
N GLY A 246 14.27 -0.01 7.13
CA GLY A 246 15.04 -1.17 6.69
C GLY A 246 16.00 -0.83 5.55
N MET A 247 16.53 -1.87 4.90
CA MET A 247 17.37 -1.71 3.71
C MET A 247 16.48 -1.40 2.50
N GLY A 248 16.48 -0.14 2.05
CA GLY A 248 15.69 0.31 0.90
C GLY A 248 14.19 0.45 1.13
N TYR A 249 13.74 0.59 2.39
CA TYR A 249 12.33 0.86 2.69
C TYR A 249 12.11 1.55 4.04
N VAL A 250 11.03 2.33 4.11
CA VAL A 250 10.51 2.91 5.35
C VAL A 250 9.23 2.17 5.81
N PRO A 251 9.19 1.61 7.04
CA PRO A 251 8.01 0.95 7.58
C PRO A 251 6.85 1.94 7.78
N SER A 252 5.74 1.69 7.09
CA SER A 252 4.64 2.67 6.98
C SER A 252 3.92 2.92 8.29
N ARG A 253 3.71 1.88 9.13
CA ARG A 253 3.08 2.08 10.44
C ARG A 253 4.02 2.76 11.43
N LEU A 254 5.30 2.40 11.44
CA LEU A 254 6.26 3.08 12.32
C LEU A 254 6.46 4.55 11.94
N LEU A 255 6.51 4.88 10.64
CA LEU A 255 6.53 6.27 10.18
C LEU A 255 5.28 7.03 10.61
N ALA A 256 4.09 6.48 10.38
CA ALA A 256 2.85 7.12 10.81
C ALA A 256 2.78 7.28 12.34
N SER A 257 3.27 6.28 13.09
CA SER A 257 3.35 6.30 14.55
C SER A 257 4.33 7.35 15.08
N SER A 258 5.31 7.77 14.27
CA SER A 258 6.28 8.78 14.69
C SER A 258 5.67 10.18 14.79
N TYR A 259 4.59 10.44 14.05
CA TYR A 259 3.84 11.69 14.19
C TYR A 259 2.89 11.69 15.38
N LYS A 260 2.14 10.59 15.55
CA LYS A 260 1.23 10.37 16.68
C LYS A 260 1.00 8.88 16.85
N ASP A 261 0.73 8.42 18.07
CA ASP A 261 0.35 7.04 18.29
C ASP A 261 -0.88 6.65 17.45
N ILE A 262 -0.72 5.62 16.63
CA ILE A 262 -1.75 5.03 15.77
C ILE A 262 -2.04 3.57 16.17
N SER A 263 -1.71 3.21 17.41
CA SER A 263 -2.17 1.97 18.03
C SER A 263 -3.67 1.84 17.83
N ASP A 264 -4.14 0.62 17.62
CA ASP A 264 -5.55 0.29 17.49
C ASP A 264 -6.29 0.84 16.25
N ILE A 265 -5.62 1.60 15.37
CA ILE A 265 -6.21 2.14 14.14
C ILE A 265 -5.44 1.75 12.87
N SER A 266 -6.15 1.73 11.75
CA SER A 266 -5.61 1.46 10.41
C SER A 266 -4.75 2.61 9.89
N LEU A 267 -3.88 2.33 8.90
CA LEU A 267 -3.15 3.39 8.18
C LEU A 267 -4.09 4.33 7.42
N ARG A 268 -5.18 3.81 6.82
CA ARG A 268 -6.20 4.65 6.20
C ARG A 268 -6.71 5.70 7.17
N GLU A 269 -7.10 5.27 8.37
CA GLU A 269 -7.64 6.16 9.39
C GLU A 269 -6.60 7.17 9.88
N ALA A 270 -5.36 6.71 10.11
CA ALA A 270 -4.25 7.59 10.46
C ALA A 270 -4.04 8.69 9.41
N TYR A 271 -3.90 8.36 8.13
CA TYR A 271 -3.68 9.33 7.05
C TYR A 271 -4.92 10.15 6.67
N THR A 272 -6.12 9.73 7.09
CA THR A 272 -7.37 10.47 6.81
C THR A 272 -7.71 11.46 7.93
N LYS A 273 -7.49 11.08 9.20
CA LYS A 273 -7.99 11.83 10.37
C LYS A 273 -6.90 12.38 11.29
N ILE A 274 -5.74 11.73 11.36
CA ILE A 274 -4.72 12.02 12.39
C ILE A 274 -3.54 12.79 11.81
N ILE A 275 -2.92 12.24 10.77
CA ILE A 275 -1.79 12.86 10.08
C ILE A 275 -2.34 14.05 9.28
N PRO A 276 -1.79 15.25 9.48
CA PRO A 276 -2.33 16.45 8.88
C PRO A 276 -2.24 16.39 7.36
N ARG A 277 -3.13 17.13 6.69
CA ARG A 277 -3.20 17.13 5.22
C ARG A 277 -1.92 17.69 4.59
N ASN A 278 -1.29 18.66 5.25
CA ASN A 278 0.00 19.25 4.87
C ASN A 278 1.21 18.48 5.43
N ALA A 279 1.06 17.20 5.79
CA ALA A 279 2.20 16.37 6.13
C ALA A 279 3.08 16.08 4.89
N VAL A 280 4.38 15.95 5.12
CA VAL A 280 5.39 15.57 4.13
C VAL A 280 6.20 14.42 4.70
N ILE A 281 6.44 13.38 3.91
CA ILE A 281 7.34 12.29 4.29
C ILE A 281 8.76 12.73 3.95
N VAL A 282 9.69 12.63 4.89
CA VAL A 282 11.10 12.98 4.67
C VAL A 282 11.95 11.78 5.02
N HIS A 283 12.82 11.35 4.10
CA HIS A 283 13.71 10.22 4.34
C HIS A 283 15.11 10.41 3.75
N THR A 284 16.07 9.62 4.22
CA THR A 284 17.47 9.65 3.77
C THR A 284 17.73 8.60 2.70
N HIS A 285 18.57 8.95 1.73
CA HIS A 285 19.14 8.07 0.71
C HIS A 285 20.66 7.96 0.95
N PRO A 286 21.12 7.09 1.86
CA PRO A 286 22.54 6.92 2.13
C PRO A 286 23.28 6.45 0.86
N GLY A 287 24.36 7.14 0.50
CA GLY A 287 25.15 6.90 -0.71
C GLY A 287 24.61 7.61 -1.97
N GLY A 288 23.34 8.02 -1.98
CA GLY A 288 22.66 8.66 -3.12
C GLY A 288 22.72 10.18 -3.13
N THR A 289 22.08 10.78 -4.14
CA THR A 289 21.95 12.25 -4.33
C THR A 289 20.58 12.79 -3.94
N GLY A 290 19.73 11.95 -3.34
CA GLY A 290 18.36 12.30 -2.96
C GLY A 290 17.38 12.19 -4.12
N ILE A 291 17.72 11.45 -5.18
CA ILE A 291 16.81 11.10 -6.27
C ILE A 291 16.03 9.84 -5.89
N MET A 292 14.72 9.91 -6.01
CA MET A 292 13.79 8.84 -5.64
C MET A 292 13.53 7.88 -6.79
N HIS A 293 13.37 6.60 -6.46
CA HIS A 293 12.85 5.60 -7.37
C HIS A 293 11.33 5.48 -7.23
N MET A 294 10.71 4.77 -8.18
CA MET A 294 9.26 4.59 -8.24
C MET A 294 8.65 4.09 -6.91
N SER A 295 9.31 3.20 -6.17
CA SER A 295 8.76 2.69 -4.90
C SER A 295 8.64 3.77 -3.82
N ASP A 296 9.56 4.73 -3.75
CA ASP A 296 9.48 5.84 -2.79
C ASP A 296 8.30 6.74 -3.13
N ILE A 297 8.19 7.08 -4.42
CA ILE A 297 7.13 7.92 -4.95
C ILE A 297 5.76 7.26 -4.73
N MET A 298 5.67 5.94 -4.89
CA MET A 298 4.45 5.20 -4.60
C MET A 298 4.18 5.09 -3.09
N ALA A 299 5.21 5.02 -2.25
CA ALA A 299 5.09 4.97 -0.80
C ALA A 299 4.65 6.31 -0.17
N GLY A 300 4.89 7.44 -0.86
CA GLY A 300 4.40 8.76 -0.45
C GLY A 300 3.21 9.24 -1.28
N PRO A 301 3.43 10.07 -2.32
CA PRO A 301 2.35 10.71 -3.05
C PRO A 301 1.45 9.73 -3.81
N GLY A 302 1.96 8.61 -4.32
CA GLY A 302 1.13 7.62 -5.04
C GLY A 302 0.08 6.95 -4.14
N THR A 303 0.45 6.60 -2.91
CA THR A 303 -0.44 5.92 -1.95
C THR A 303 -1.20 6.92 -1.08
N TRP A 304 -0.50 7.79 -0.36
CA TRP A 304 -1.07 8.65 0.68
C TRP A 304 -1.40 10.06 0.20
N GLY A 305 -1.00 10.43 -1.02
CA GLY A 305 -1.15 11.80 -1.52
C GLY A 305 -0.30 12.82 -0.79
N ARG A 306 0.65 12.38 0.07
CA ARG A 306 1.56 13.26 0.79
C ARG A 306 2.84 13.46 -0.03
N PRO A 307 3.38 14.68 -0.13
CA PRO A 307 4.70 14.88 -0.72
C PRO A 307 5.75 14.03 -0.02
N ILE A 308 6.79 13.67 -0.75
CA ILE A 308 7.95 12.93 -0.23
C ILE A 308 9.25 13.64 -0.61
N ILE A 309 10.15 13.79 0.37
CA ILE A 309 11.47 14.41 0.23
C ILE A 309 12.53 13.35 0.49
N ALA A 310 13.49 13.22 -0.42
CA ALA A 310 14.67 12.38 -0.22
C ALA A 310 15.93 13.24 0.00
N ILE A 311 16.70 12.88 1.02
CA ILE A 311 17.96 13.53 1.42
C ILE A 311 19.13 12.62 1.06
N GLY A 312 19.86 12.94 0.00
CA GLY A 312 21.07 12.21 -0.37
C GLY A 312 22.27 12.67 0.44
N HIS A 313 23.04 11.74 1.00
CA HIS A 313 24.28 12.04 1.70
C HIS A 313 25.33 10.93 1.50
N ASN A 314 26.61 11.24 1.72
CA ASN A 314 27.67 10.21 1.78
C ASN A 314 27.84 9.61 3.19
N GLU A 315 28.79 8.70 3.32
CA GLU A 315 29.17 8.02 4.56
C GLU A 315 29.62 8.98 5.68
N LYS A 316 30.10 10.18 5.33
CA LYS A 316 30.48 11.23 6.29
C LYS A 316 29.31 12.12 6.72
N GLY A 317 28.12 11.89 6.18
CA GLY A 317 26.96 12.76 6.38
C GLY A 317 26.99 14.06 5.56
N GLU A 318 27.90 14.17 4.58
CA GLU A 318 27.89 15.33 3.68
C GLU A 318 26.72 15.19 2.70
N ILE A 319 25.83 16.18 2.71
CA ILE A 319 24.63 16.22 1.87
C ILE A 319 25.02 16.43 0.41
N LYS A 320 24.56 15.54 -0.46
CA LYS A 320 24.80 15.59 -1.92
C LYS A 320 23.66 16.24 -2.69
N GLY A 321 22.44 16.19 -2.14
CA GLY A 321 21.27 16.74 -2.80
C GLY A 321 19.98 16.43 -2.07
N LEU A 322 18.95 17.22 -2.38
CA LEU A 322 17.60 17.08 -1.88
C LEU A 322 16.63 17.18 -3.03
N SER A 323 15.68 16.25 -3.11
CA SER A 323 14.57 16.36 -4.06
C SER A 323 13.24 16.08 -3.39
N VAL A 324 12.18 16.62 -3.99
CA VAL A 324 10.79 16.38 -3.60
C VAL A 324 9.99 15.89 -4.79
N VAL A 325 9.02 15.01 -4.51
CA VAL A 325 7.95 14.65 -5.42
C VAL A 325 6.62 14.93 -4.73
N THR A 326 5.74 15.64 -5.44
CA THR A 326 4.36 15.91 -5.01
C THR A 326 3.40 15.10 -5.89
N PHE A 327 2.17 14.88 -5.40
CA PHE A 327 1.17 14.23 -6.22
C PHE A 327 0.81 15.12 -7.43
N SER A 328 0.76 14.52 -8.61
CA SER A 328 0.41 15.21 -9.86
C SER A 328 -0.38 14.29 -10.79
N HIS A 329 -1.06 14.89 -11.76
CA HIS A 329 -1.77 14.12 -12.78
C HIS A 329 -0.81 13.24 -13.62
N LYS A 330 0.43 13.72 -13.86
CA LYS A 330 1.47 12.91 -14.52
C LYS A 330 1.81 11.67 -13.70
N LEU A 331 2.03 11.83 -12.38
CA LEU A 331 2.27 10.71 -11.47
C LEU A 331 1.12 9.70 -11.51
N SER A 332 -0.13 10.17 -11.41
CA SER A 332 -1.31 9.31 -11.50
C SER A 332 -1.31 8.47 -12.78
N LYS A 333 -1.09 9.11 -13.93
CA LYS A 333 -1.05 8.42 -15.23
C LYS A 333 0.05 7.36 -15.29
N LEU A 334 1.25 7.67 -14.81
CA LEU A 334 2.36 6.72 -14.78
C LEU A 334 2.05 5.51 -13.87
N ALA A 335 1.43 5.74 -12.71
CA ALA A 335 1.02 4.67 -11.81
C ALA A 335 -0.04 3.75 -12.44
N ASP A 336 -0.98 4.33 -13.19
CA ASP A 336 -2.03 3.56 -13.86
C ASP A 336 -1.48 2.74 -15.03
N GLU A 337 -0.62 3.37 -15.85
CA GLU A 337 0.05 2.71 -16.95
C GLU A 337 0.92 1.55 -16.45
N PHE A 338 1.59 1.73 -15.30
CA PHE A 338 2.36 0.67 -14.66
C PHE A 338 1.47 -0.53 -14.25
N GLU A 339 0.30 -0.30 -13.66
CA GLU A 339 -0.68 -1.37 -13.35
C GLU A 339 -1.18 -2.07 -14.62
N ASP A 340 -1.41 -1.34 -15.71
CA ASP A 340 -1.86 -1.89 -16.99
C ASP A 340 -0.78 -2.75 -17.67
N LEU A 341 0.49 -2.29 -17.69
CA LEU A 341 1.60 -3.06 -18.23
C LEU A 341 1.80 -4.39 -17.50
N ASP A 342 1.66 -4.39 -16.17
CA ASP A 342 1.78 -5.59 -15.35
C ASP A 342 0.68 -6.63 -15.67
N GLN A 343 -0.49 -6.20 -16.13
CA GLN A 343 -1.52 -7.11 -16.63
C GLN A 343 -1.22 -7.57 -18.06
N ASN A 344 -0.81 -6.65 -18.93
CA ASN A 344 -0.52 -6.91 -20.34
C ASN A 344 0.66 -7.85 -20.54
N PHE A 345 1.57 -7.97 -19.54
CA PHE A 345 2.65 -8.95 -19.53
C PHE A 345 2.17 -10.37 -19.87
N TYR A 346 0.99 -10.74 -19.38
CA TYR A 346 0.40 -12.07 -19.60
C TYR A 346 -0.36 -12.21 -20.93
N GLN A 347 -0.46 -11.14 -21.71
CA GLN A 347 -1.08 -11.12 -23.03
C GLN A 347 -0.03 -11.10 -24.15
N ALA A 348 1.27 -11.13 -23.79
CA ALA A 348 2.34 -11.16 -24.77
C ALA A 348 2.49 -12.58 -25.36
N ASP A 349 2.12 -12.73 -26.63
CA ASP A 349 2.21 -14.01 -27.35
C ASP A 349 3.57 -14.24 -28.03
N THR A 350 4.45 -13.24 -28.06
CA THR A 350 5.80 -13.35 -28.65
C THR A 350 6.88 -12.74 -27.76
N PRO A 351 8.14 -13.23 -27.84
CA PRO A 351 9.27 -12.63 -27.12
C PRO A 351 9.43 -11.13 -27.40
N GLU A 352 9.19 -10.69 -28.63
CA GLU A 352 9.28 -9.27 -29.02
C GLU A 352 8.20 -8.43 -28.32
N ALA A 353 6.98 -8.96 -28.17
CA ALA A 353 5.92 -8.29 -27.42
C ALA A 353 6.28 -8.18 -25.94
N GLU A 354 6.82 -9.25 -25.34
CA GLU A 354 7.26 -9.22 -23.94
C GLU A 354 8.43 -8.23 -23.73
N ILE A 355 9.42 -8.23 -24.64
CA ILE A 355 10.54 -7.29 -24.62
C ILE A 355 10.03 -5.84 -24.68
N ARG A 356 9.04 -5.53 -25.52
CA ARG A 356 8.43 -4.20 -25.58
C ARG A 356 7.80 -3.79 -24.25
N LEU A 357 7.02 -4.68 -23.62
CA LEU A 357 6.40 -4.41 -22.33
C LEU A 357 7.43 -4.20 -21.21
N ARG A 358 8.48 -5.04 -21.17
CA ARG A 358 9.58 -4.88 -20.20
C ARG A 358 10.32 -3.56 -20.41
N LYS A 359 10.65 -3.20 -21.66
CA LYS A 359 11.30 -1.92 -21.98
C LYS A 359 10.45 -0.73 -21.52
N ARG A 360 9.14 -0.74 -21.82
CA ARG A 360 8.22 0.31 -21.38
C ARG A 360 8.17 0.41 -19.84
N ARG A 361 8.15 -0.73 -19.13
CA ARG A 361 8.19 -0.75 -17.67
C ARG A 361 9.47 -0.08 -17.11
N TYR A 362 10.62 -0.30 -17.75
CA TYR A 362 11.86 0.40 -17.39
C TYR A 362 11.83 1.90 -17.73
N GLU A 363 11.20 2.29 -18.83
CA GLU A 363 11.03 3.71 -19.20
C GLU A 363 10.14 4.45 -18.20
N ILE A 364 9.01 3.85 -17.80
CA ILE A 364 8.15 4.43 -16.75
C ILE A 364 8.93 4.68 -15.47
N ALA A 365 9.78 3.74 -15.05
CA ALA A 365 10.59 3.92 -13.85
C ALA A 365 11.52 5.14 -13.96
N LYS A 366 12.06 5.44 -15.15
CA LYS A 366 12.82 6.68 -15.41
C LYS A 366 11.92 7.91 -15.39
N GLU A 367 10.73 7.85 -15.99
CA GLU A 367 9.78 8.96 -15.98
C GLU A 367 9.30 9.31 -14.56
N PHE A 368 9.25 8.34 -13.64
CA PHE A 368 9.04 8.56 -12.22
C PHE A 368 10.21 9.33 -11.60
N THR A 369 11.45 8.94 -11.89
CA THR A 369 12.66 9.66 -11.46
C THR A 369 12.64 11.11 -11.94
N ASP A 370 12.19 11.37 -13.18
CA ASP A 370 12.08 12.70 -13.77
C ASP A 370 11.04 13.60 -13.08
N LEU A 371 10.20 13.05 -12.18
CA LEU A 371 9.30 13.85 -11.35
C LEU A 371 10.01 14.53 -10.17
N CYS A 372 11.24 14.12 -9.86
CA CYS A 372 12.01 14.69 -8.76
C CYS A 372 12.37 16.14 -9.05
N THR A 373 12.02 17.03 -8.12
CA THR A 373 12.36 18.46 -8.22
C THR A 373 13.25 18.86 -7.05
N SER A 374 14.33 19.59 -7.32
CA SER A 374 15.25 20.02 -6.25
C SER A 374 14.60 21.06 -5.34
N ILE A 375 14.91 20.99 -4.04
CA ILE A 375 14.52 21.98 -3.04
C ILE A 375 15.75 22.47 -2.27
N ILE A 376 15.60 23.58 -1.55
CA ILE A 376 16.71 24.19 -0.80
C ILE A 376 16.60 23.92 0.71
N ILE A 377 17.75 23.83 1.36
CA ILE A 377 17.86 23.79 2.82
C ILE A 377 17.92 25.23 3.32
N LYS A 378 17.03 25.60 4.23
CA LYS A 378 17.04 26.92 4.87
C LYS A 378 17.45 26.78 6.32
#